data_AF-A0A962KS41-F1
#
_entry.id   AF-A0A962KS41-F1
#
_cell.length_a   1.000
_cell.length_b   1.000
_cell.length_c   1.000
_cell.angle_alpha   90.00
_cell.angle_beta   90.00
_cell.angle_gamma   90.00
#
_symmetry.space_group_name_H-M   'P 1'
#
loop_
_entity.id
_entity.type
_entity.pdbx_description
1 polymer ?
#
loop_
_entity_poly.entity_id
_entity_poly.type
_entity_poly.pdbx_seq_one_letter_code
_entity_poly.pdbx_strand_id
1 'polypeptide(L)'
;MRYALALALCLLMMPLAPAWAQEKVNYWLMEVPVIEGGANIEQERDDAQFMSHLTYEISIKNPDTIYKTYNKFYKDKSWDKRLENNPSNGKAWEGHTFNITPEGTPVATYGGFWLSPNKAFMAKLTLTLTEYDNTVFKGKVEILTTPNYEMILTGDVIMSTLQITSEPRDIFIAAQVFGKDINDMTKFDFTKVPEEYKNEKVVIAYKKMSDKIKQKYKEFGDKYVDREKIPVK
;
A
#
# COMPACT_ATOMS: atom_id res chain seq x y z
N MET A 1 39.14 33.54 32.57
CA MET A 1 37.74 33.09 32.68
C MET A 1 36.70 33.92 31.90
N ARG A 2 37.08 34.77 30.92
CA ARG A 2 36.10 35.56 30.13
C ARG A 2 35.68 34.93 28.80
N TYR A 3 36.43 33.92 28.31
CA TYR A 3 36.14 33.25 27.03
C TYR A 3 35.28 31.98 27.15
N ALA A 4 35.12 31.43 28.35
CA ALA A 4 34.30 30.24 28.57
C ALA A 4 32.80 30.51 28.42
N LEU A 5 32.36 31.74 28.74
CA LEU A 5 30.95 32.13 28.60
C LEU A 5 30.54 32.36 27.14
N ALA A 6 31.49 32.84 26.30
CA ALA A 6 31.24 33.08 24.88
C ALA A 6 31.14 31.76 24.09
N LEU A 7 31.94 30.74 24.44
CA LEU A 7 31.88 29.43 23.80
C LEU A 7 30.57 28.69 24.10
N ALA A 8 30.05 28.82 25.34
CA ALA A 8 28.78 28.24 25.75
C ALA A 8 27.58 28.91 25.04
N LEU A 9 27.66 30.21 24.73
CA LEU A 9 26.60 30.92 24.01
C LEU A 9 26.56 30.55 22.51
N CYS A 10 27.71 30.29 21.88
CA CYS A 10 27.76 29.85 20.49
C CYS A 10 27.21 28.42 20.29
N LEU A 11 27.33 27.54 21.29
CA LEU A 11 26.73 26.20 21.28
C LEU A 11 25.19 26.23 21.35
N LEU A 12 24.60 27.26 21.97
CA LEU A 12 23.15 27.48 22.04
C LEU A 12 22.55 28.06 20.75
N MET A 13 23.38 28.53 19.81
CA MET A 13 22.95 29.00 18.49
C MET A 13 23.23 27.99 17.38
N MET A 14 23.49 26.72 17.70
CA MET A 14 23.35 25.68 16.69
C MET A 14 21.89 25.69 16.24
N PRO A 15 21.58 25.96 14.97
CA PRO A 15 20.24 25.82 14.47
C PRO A 15 19.85 24.36 14.73
N LEU A 16 18.94 24.14 15.66
CA LEU A 16 18.17 22.91 15.72
C LEU A 16 17.56 22.80 14.32
N ALA A 17 18.17 21.98 13.46
CA ALA A 17 17.60 21.62 12.19
C ALA A 17 16.12 21.32 12.49
N PRO A 18 15.17 22.00 11.82
CA PRO A 18 13.78 21.95 12.23
C PRO A 18 13.39 20.49 12.34
N ALA A 19 12.98 20.07 13.54
CA ALA A 19 12.59 18.69 13.86
C ALA A 19 11.36 18.20 13.04
N TRP A 20 10.93 19.01 12.07
CA TRP A 20 9.83 18.79 11.14
C TRP A 20 10.29 18.67 9.69
N ALA A 21 11.60 18.62 9.41
CA ALA A 21 12.11 18.17 8.13
C ALA A 21 11.71 16.71 7.96
N GLN A 22 10.53 16.48 7.40
CA GLN A 22 10.00 15.17 7.10
C GLN A 22 10.96 14.51 6.11
N GLU A 23 11.68 13.48 6.57
CA GLU A 23 12.68 12.82 5.76
C GLU A 23 12.00 12.19 4.54
N LYS A 24 12.48 12.55 3.35
CA LYS A 24 12.07 11.92 2.10
C LYS A 24 12.65 10.52 2.04
N VAL A 25 11.81 9.55 1.72
CA VAL A 25 12.09 8.12 1.85
C VAL A 25 11.48 7.35 0.69
N ASN A 26 12.17 6.29 0.25
CA ASN A 26 11.70 5.42 -0.83
C ASN A 26 11.38 4.04 -0.29
N TYR A 27 10.46 3.96 0.66
CA TYR A 27 10.05 2.71 1.29
C TYR A 27 9.54 1.65 0.30
N TRP A 28 8.95 2.08 -0.82
CA TRP A 28 8.50 1.21 -1.91
C TRP A 28 9.64 0.65 -2.77
N LEU A 29 10.88 1.16 -2.63
CA LEU A 29 12.08 0.58 -3.24
C LEU A 29 12.80 -0.42 -2.30
N MET A 30 12.30 -0.59 -1.08
CA MET A 30 12.91 -1.49 -0.11
C MET A 30 12.77 -2.94 -0.57
N GLU A 31 13.88 -3.69 -0.54
CA GLU A 31 13.87 -5.13 -0.78
C GLU A 31 13.22 -5.85 0.40
N VAL A 32 11.97 -6.28 0.18
CA VAL A 32 11.23 -7.12 1.12
C VAL A 32 11.77 -8.55 1.01
N PRO A 33 12.17 -9.21 2.12
CA PRO A 33 12.78 -10.53 2.05
C PRO A 33 11.74 -11.60 1.69
N VAL A 34 12.14 -12.54 0.83
CA VAL A 34 11.41 -13.79 0.63
C VAL A 34 11.80 -14.78 1.74
N ILE A 35 10.80 -15.43 2.33
CA ILE A 35 11.04 -16.42 3.38
C ILE A 35 11.63 -17.69 2.77
N GLU A 36 12.55 -18.33 3.49
CA GLU A 36 13.16 -19.60 3.08
C GLU A 36 12.10 -20.64 2.68
N GLY A 37 12.33 -21.29 1.54
CA GLY A 37 11.36 -22.22 0.93
C GLY A 37 10.29 -21.55 0.06
N GLY A 38 10.35 -20.23 -0.13
CA GLY A 38 9.53 -19.52 -1.12
C GLY A 38 9.86 -19.94 -2.55
N ALA A 39 8.82 -20.17 -3.36
CA ALA A 39 8.90 -20.54 -4.77
C ALA A 39 7.98 -19.64 -5.60
N ASN A 40 8.14 -19.64 -6.93
CA ASN A 40 7.31 -18.85 -7.86
C ASN A 40 7.27 -17.36 -7.46
N ILE A 41 8.45 -16.77 -7.25
CA ILE A 41 8.61 -15.42 -6.75
C ILE A 41 8.34 -14.42 -7.86
N GLU A 42 7.37 -13.55 -7.64
CA GLU A 42 7.00 -12.46 -8.51
C GLU A 42 7.17 -11.14 -7.77
N GLN A 43 7.86 -10.18 -8.39
CA GLN A 43 8.01 -8.84 -7.85
C GLN A 43 7.58 -7.81 -8.89
N GLU A 44 6.58 -7.02 -8.51
CA GLU A 44 6.04 -5.95 -9.33
C GLU A 44 6.28 -4.60 -8.65
N ARG A 45 6.39 -3.56 -9.48
CA ARG A 45 6.64 -2.20 -9.03
C ARG A 45 5.91 -1.20 -9.91
N ASP A 46 5.18 -0.29 -9.29
CA ASP A 46 4.49 0.82 -9.93
C ASP A 46 5.09 2.14 -9.46
N ASP A 47 5.99 2.70 -10.27
CA ASP A 47 6.74 3.92 -9.94
C ASP A 47 5.83 5.16 -9.93
N ALA A 48 4.72 5.12 -10.67
CA ALA A 48 3.76 6.23 -10.71
C ALA A 48 2.90 6.31 -9.44
N GLN A 49 2.64 5.15 -8.82
CA GLN A 49 1.86 5.05 -7.58
C GLN A 49 2.73 4.79 -6.34
N PHE A 50 4.05 4.68 -6.49
CA PHE A 50 4.99 4.35 -5.41
C PHE A 50 4.65 3.02 -4.72
N MET A 51 4.30 2.01 -5.52
CA MET A 51 3.91 0.69 -5.02
C MET A 51 4.97 -0.37 -5.34
N SER A 52 5.15 -1.31 -4.41
CA SER A 52 5.85 -2.56 -4.67
C SER A 52 5.04 -3.72 -4.13
N HIS A 53 4.95 -4.77 -4.95
CA HIS A 53 4.21 -5.98 -4.65
C HIS A 53 5.15 -7.18 -4.79
N LEU A 54 5.24 -7.98 -3.74
CA LEU A 54 5.95 -9.24 -3.72
C LEU A 54 4.93 -10.36 -3.53
N THR A 55 4.96 -11.34 -4.42
CA THR A 55 4.12 -12.54 -4.35
C THR A 55 5.01 -13.77 -4.44
N TYR A 56 4.73 -14.79 -3.63
CA TYR A 56 5.38 -16.11 -3.77
C TYR A 56 4.55 -17.21 -3.13
N GLU A 57 4.78 -18.45 -3.55
CA GLU A 57 4.22 -19.65 -2.95
C GLU A 57 5.13 -20.20 -1.86
N ILE A 58 4.56 -20.84 -0.84
CA ILE A 58 5.33 -21.40 0.26
C ILE A 58 4.69 -22.68 0.81
N SER A 59 5.54 -23.59 1.28
CA SER A 59 5.16 -24.74 2.12
C SER A 59 5.68 -24.52 3.54
N ILE A 60 4.79 -24.54 4.52
CA ILE A 60 5.11 -24.10 5.89
C ILE A 60 4.39 -24.91 6.96
N LYS A 61 5.11 -25.30 8.01
CA LYS A 61 4.52 -26.04 9.15
C LYS A 61 3.63 -25.18 10.04
N ASN A 62 4.04 -23.93 10.28
CA ASN A 62 3.31 -22.99 11.15
C ASN A 62 3.19 -21.61 10.50
N PRO A 63 1.98 -21.17 10.11
CA PRO A 63 1.70 -19.87 9.52
C PRO A 63 2.30 -18.69 10.30
N ASP A 64 2.36 -18.74 11.64
CA ASP A 64 2.88 -17.65 12.48
C ASP A 64 4.35 -17.31 12.20
N THR A 65 5.11 -18.24 11.61
CA THR A 65 6.50 -17.99 11.22
C THR A 65 6.57 -16.89 10.15
N ILE A 66 5.60 -16.85 9.23
CA ILE A 66 5.51 -15.81 8.19
C ILE A 66 5.37 -14.44 8.87
N TYR A 67 4.38 -14.31 9.75
CA TYR A 67 4.12 -13.05 10.43
C TYR A 67 5.32 -12.60 11.27
N LYS A 68 5.94 -13.50 12.04
CA LYS A 68 7.09 -13.17 12.89
C LYS A 68 8.27 -12.64 12.07
N THR A 69 8.55 -13.24 10.93
CA THR A 69 9.63 -12.79 10.03
C THR A 69 9.38 -11.38 9.52
N TYR A 70 8.20 -11.11 8.96
CA TYR A 70 7.88 -9.77 8.46
C TYR A 70 7.76 -8.73 9.57
N ASN A 71 7.16 -9.10 10.70
CA ASN A 71 7.08 -8.21 11.85
C ASN A 71 8.48 -7.81 12.36
N LYS A 72 9.44 -8.75 12.38
CA LYS A 72 10.82 -8.44 12.72
C LYS A 72 11.42 -7.47 11.70
N PHE A 73 11.33 -7.80 10.41
CA PHE A 73 11.84 -6.96 9.32
C PHE A 73 11.31 -5.52 9.39
N TYR A 74 9.99 -5.33 9.54
CA TYR A 74 9.39 -3.99 9.59
C TYR A 74 9.76 -3.25 10.88
N LYS A 75 9.83 -3.93 12.03
CA LYS A 75 10.31 -3.31 13.28
C LYS A 75 11.77 -2.85 13.20
N ASP A 76 12.63 -3.61 12.54
CA ASP A 76 14.04 -3.24 12.32
C ASP A 76 14.17 -1.98 11.44
N LYS A 77 13.12 -1.64 10.67
CA LYS A 77 12.99 -0.40 9.89
C LYS A 77 12.22 0.71 10.63
N SER A 78 11.91 0.51 11.91
CA SER A 78 11.10 1.41 12.73
C SER A 78 9.66 1.61 12.23
N TRP A 79 9.09 0.60 11.55
CA TRP A 79 7.68 0.61 11.21
C TRP A 79 6.87 0.02 12.36
N ASP A 80 5.76 0.68 12.67
CA ASP A 80 4.87 0.32 13.77
C ASP A 80 3.67 -0.46 13.25
N LYS A 81 3.06 -1.31 14.08
CA LYS A 81 1.79 -1.95 13.69
C LYS A 81 0.70 -0.89 13.64
N ARG A 82 -0.21 -0.96 12.67
CA ARG A 82 -1.30 0.03 12.56
C ARG A 82 -2.21 0.05 13.79
N LEU A 83 -2.38 -1.11 14.44
CA LEU A 83 -3.36 -1.34 15.50
C LEU A 83 -2.72 -1.65 16.87
N GLU A 84 -1.59 -1.04 17.23
CA GLU A 84 -0.93 -1.31 18.52
C GLU A 84 -1.84 -1.12 19.76
N ASN A 85 -2.89 -0.30 19.65
CA ASN A 85 -3.85 -0.04 20.74
C ASN A 85 -5.22 -0.73 20.57
N ASN A 86 -5.36 -1.67 19.64
CA ASN A 86 -6.59 -2.45 19.52
C ASN A 86 -6.53 -3.62 20.52
N PRO A 87 -7.49 -3.76 21.46
CA PRO A 87 -7.50 -4.82 22.49
C PRO A 87 -7.69 -6.25 21.93
N SER A 88 -7.41 -6.50 20.65
CA SER A 88 -7.27 -7.84 20.08
C SER A 88 -5.96 -8.52 20.52
N ASN A 89 -5.81 -8.70 21.83
CA ASN A 89 -5.40 -9.93 22.52
C ASN A 89 -4.29 -10.79 21.89
N GLY A 90 -3.02 -10.38 21.95
CA GLY A 90 -1.87 -11.30 21.89
C GLY A 90 -1.75 -12.23 20.67
N LYS A 91 -2.56 -12.02 19.62
CA LYS A 91 -2.56 -12.81 18.40
C LYS A 91 -1.54 -12.24 17.43
N ALA A 92 -0.81 -13.12 16.74
CA ALA A 92 0.18 -12.70 15.74
C ALA A 92 -0.48 -11.88 14.62
N TRP A 93 -1.65 -12.29 14.15
CA TRP A 93 -2.32 -11.71 12.98
C TRP A 93 -3.36 -10.64 13.35
N GLU A 94 -3.49 -9.61 12.52
CA GLU A 94 -4.45 -8.50 12.71
C GLU A 94 -5.84 -8.83 12.18
N GLY A 95 -5.96 -9.80 11.26
CA GLY A 95 -7.22 -10.29 10.74
C GLY A 95 -7.07 -11.69 10.17
N HIS A 96 -8.16 -12.47 10.20
CA HIS A 96 -8.22 -13.75 9.52
C HIS A 96 -9.63 -14.05 9.05
N THR A 97 -9.74 -14.83 7.97
CA THR A 97 -11.01 -15.35 7.45
C THR A 97 -10.84 -16.79 7.03
N PHE A 98 -11.86 -17.61 7.26
CA PHE A 98 -11.92 -19.00 6.82
C PHE A 98 -13.13 -19.17 5.91
N ASN A 99 -12.90 -19.68 4.70
CA ASN A 99 -13.93 -19.86 3.68
C ASN A 99 -13.78 -21.23 3.02
N ILE A 100 -14.82 -21.65 2.30
CA ILE A 100 -14.76 -22.77 1.36
C ILE A 100 -15.03 -22.17 -0.03
N THR A 101 -14.17 -22.45 -1.02
CA THR A 101 -14.36 -21.94 -2.38
C THR A 101 -15.62 -22.53 -3.02
N PRO A 102 -16.16 -21.95 -4.10
CA PRO A 102 -17.29 -22.53 -4.83
C PRO A 102 -17.05 -23.99 -5.28
N GLU A 103 -15.79 -24.37 -5.48
CA GLU A 103 -15.35 -25.72 -5.86
C GLU A 103 -15.19 -26.67 -4.66
N GLY A 104 -15.46 -26.20 -3.43
CA GLY A 104 -15.40 -27.03 -2.21
C GLY A 104 -14.04 -27.07 -1.52
N THR A 105 -13.07 -26.22 -1.91
CA THR A 105 -11.72 -26.23 -1.31
C THR A 105 -11.66 -25.31 -0.09
N PRO A 106 -11.16 -25.77 1.08
CA PRO A 106 -11.00 -24.90 2.24
C PRO A 106 -9.88 -23.88 2.02
N VAL A 107 -10.13 -22.63 2.41
CA VAL A 107 -9.16 -21.52 2.31
C VAL A 107 -9.12 -20.75 3.62
N ALA A 108 -7.90 -20.51 4.12
CA ALA A 108 -7.65 -19.66 5.28
C ALA A 108 -6.80 -18.47 4.86
N THR A 109 -7.28 -17.26 5.11
CA THR A 109 -6.54 -16.02 4.81
C THR A 109 -6.19 -15.30 6.10
N TYR A 110 -4.95 -14.84 6.22
CA TYR A 110 -4.42 -14.08 7.35
C TYR A 110 -3.86 -12.74 6.88
N GLY A 111 -4.01 -11.71 7.71
CA GLY A 111 -3.59 -10.34 7.42
C GLY A 111 -2.67 -9.73 8.48
N GLY A 112 -1.69 -8.94 8.04
CA GLY A 112 -0.82 -8.11 8.91
C GLY A 112 -0.56 -6.74 8.29
N PHE A 113 -0.40 -5.71 9.11
CA PHE A 113 -0.23 -4.34 8.64
C PHE A 113 0.81 -3.55 9.43
N TRP A 114 1.66 -2.81 8.71
CA TRP A 114 2.65 -1.92 9.30
C TRP A 114 2.57 -0.53 8.68
N LEU A 115 2.82 0.49 9.48
CA LEU A 115 2.94 1.89 9.08
C LEU A 115 4.38 2.34 9.23
N SER A 116 4.89 3.01 8.21
CA SER A 116 6.19 3.69 8.27
C SER A 116 6.26 4.74 9.40
N PRO A 117 7.47 5.13 9.87
CA PRO A 117 7.65 6.12 10.95
C PRO A 117 6.88 7.43 10.77
N ASN A 118 6.78 7.93 9.53
CA ASN A 118 6.06 9.16 9.19
C ASN A 118 4.60 8.91 8.75
N LYS A 119 4.15 7.66 8.82
CA LYS A 119 2.82 7.14 8.43
C LYS A 119 2.44 7.39 6.96
N ALA A 120 3.41 7.76 6.12
CA ALA A 120 3.19 8.06 4.71
C ALA A 120 3.00 6.79 3.87
N PHE A 121 3.72 5.73 4.22
CA PHE A 121 3.62 4.41 3.61
C PHE A 121 3.04 3.40 4.57
N MET A 122 2.39 2.39 4.00
CA MET A 122 1.93 1.20 4.69
C MET A 122 2.39 -0.06 3.95
N ALA A 123 2.51 -1.14 4.72
CA ALA A 123 2.81 -2.46 4.24
C ALA A 123 1.68 -3.40 4.68
N LYS A 124 1.19 -4.21 3.76
CA LYS A 124 0.17 -5.24 3.99
C LYS A 124 0.76 -6.60 3.67
N LEU A 125 0.67 -7.52 4.62
CA LEU A 125 0.90 -8.94 4.44
C LEU A 125 -0.45 -9.64 4.30
N THR A 126 -0.58 -10.47 3.27
CA THR A 126 -1.66 -11.45 3.12
C THR A 126 -1.03 -12.83 2.99
N LEU A 127 -1.47 -13.78 3.81
CA LEU A 127 -1.13 -15.20 3.67
C LEU A 127 -2.43 -15.96 3.38
N THR A 128 -2.50 -16.64 2.24
CA THR A 128 -3.64 -17.47 1.85
C THR A 128 -3.21 -18.92 1.82
N LEU A 129 -3.73 -19.74 2.73
CA LEU A 129 -3.52 -21.18 2.77
C LEU A 129 -4.63 -21.90 2.00
N THR A 130 -4.26 -22.84 1.15
CA THR A 130 -5.18 -23.55 0.25
C THR A 130 -5.09 -25.07 0.38
N GLU A 131 -4.04 -25.61 0.99
CA GLU A 131 -3.83 -27.05 1.15
C GLU A 131 -3.15 -27.35 2.49
N TYR A 132 -3.45 -28.52 3.06
CA TYR A 132 -2.75 -29.07 4.24
C TYR A 132 -2.61 -30.58 4.10
N ASP A 133 -1.38 -31.10 4.13
CA ASP A 133 -1.08 -32.52 3.94
C ASP A 133 -0.89 -33.31 5.25
N ASN A 134 -1.38 -32.77 6.36
CA ASN A 134 -1.15 -33.22 7.74
C ASN A 134 0.23 -32.90 8.34
N THR A 135 1.13 -32.27 7.58
CA THR A 135 2.46 -31.86 8.08
C THR A 135 2.83 -30.44 7.72
N VAL A 136 2.43 -29.97 6.55
CA VAL A 136 2.69 -28.62 6.05
C VAL A 136 1.45 -28.04 5.41
N PHE A 137 1.29 -26.73 5.58
CA PHE A 137 0.37 -25.92 4.80
C PHE A 137 1.04 -25.48 3.51
N LYS A 138 0.30 -25.50 2.42
CA LYS A 138 0.68 -24.78 1.20
C LYS A 138 -0.15 -23.53 1.07
N GLY A 139 0.49 -22.46 0.61
CA GLY A 139 -0.20 -21.20 0.44
C GLY A 139 0.61 -20.19 -0.36
N LYS A 140 -0.01 -19.02 -0.50
CA LYS A 140 0.52 -17.86 -1.20
C LYS A 140 0.73 -16.73 -0.21
N VAL A 141 1.91 -16.11 -0.27
CA VAL A 141 2.25 -14.90 0.48
C VAL A 141 2.24 -13.73 -0.48
N GLU A 142 1.57 -12.66 -0.07
CA GLU A 142 1.54 -11.39 -0.79
C GLU A 142 1.94 -10.27 0.17
N ILE A 143 2.98 -9.50 -0.19
CA ILE A 143 3.40 -8.30 0.52
C ILE A 143 3.23 -7.11 -0.40
N LEU A 144 2.38 -6.16 0.02
CA LEU A 144 2.17 -4.91 -0.70
C LEU A 144 2.68 -3.75 0.14
N THR A 145 3.66 -3.01 -0.39
CA THR A 145 4.07 -1.71 0.14
C THR A 145 3.50 -0.61 -0.75
N THR A 146 2.77 0.33 -0.16
CA THR A 146 2.02 1.37 -0.90
C THR A 146 1.89 2.64 -0.05
N PRO A 147 1.65 3.82 -0.64
CA PRO A 147 1.22 4.98 0.12
C PRO A 147 0.01 4.66 0.99
N ASN A 148 -0.05 5.24 2.18
CA ASN A 148 -1.18 5.08 3.07
C ASN A 148 -2.44 5.64 2.39
N TYR A 149 -3.46 4.79 2.21
CA TYR A 149 -4.69 5.14 1.50
C TYR A 149 -5.38 6.38 2.05
N GLU A 150 -5.30 6.63 3.36
CA GLU A 150 -5.88 7.84 3.98
C GLU A 150 -5.28 9.14 3.41
N MET A 151 -4.09 9.08 2.83
CA MET A 151 -3.40 10.23 2.22
C MET A 151 -3.73 10.39 0.72
N ILE A 152 -4.16 9.32 0.06
CA ILE A 152 -4.44 9.30 -1.39
C ILE A 152 -5.95 9.35 -1.66
N LEU A 153 -6.73 8.53 -0.95
CA LEU A 153 -8.17 8.39 -1.09
C LEU A 153 -8.88 9.23 -0.02
N THR A 154 -9.12 10.50 -0.33
CA THR A 154 -9.91 11.37 0.55
C THR A 154 -11.40 11.03 0.46
N GLY A 155 -12.19 11.44 1.47
CA GLY A 155 -13.65 11.30 1.45
C GLY A 155 -14.28 11.86 0.17
N ASP A 156 -13.73 12.94 -0.39
CA ASP A 156 -14.21 13.53 -1.65
C ASP A 156 -14.02 12.60 -2.86
N VAL A 157 -12.95 11.79 -2.88
CA VAL A 157 -12.71 10.79 -3.94
C VAL A 157 -13.75 9.67 -3.84
N ILE A 158 -13.95 9.14 -2.63
CA ILE A 158 -14.92 8.06 -2.35
C ILE A 158 -16.36 8.51 -2.65
N MET A 159 -16.74 9.70 -2.18
CA MET A 159 -18.08 10.27 -2.43
C MET A 159 -18.32 10.52 -3.91
N SER A 160 -17.30 10.92 -4.67
CA SER A 160 -17.41 11.07 -6.11
C SER A 160 -17.63 9.71 -6.80
N THR A 161 -17.01 8.61 -6.33
CA THR A 161 -17.24 7.25 -6.85
C THR A 161 -18.67 6.79 -6.60
N LEU A 162 -19.18 7.00 -5.38
CA LEU A 162 -20.55 6.62 -5.03
C LEU A 162 -21.60 7.39 -5.84
N GLN A 163 -21.32 8.64 -6.20
CA GLN A 163 -22.19 9.44 -7.09
C GLN A 163 -22.17 8.97 -8.54
N ILE A 164 -21.06 8.40 -9.02
CA ILE A 164 -20.93 7.86 -10.38
C ILE A 164 -21.76 6.56 -10.53
N THR A 165 -21.89 5.77 -9.46
CA THR A 165 -22.50 4.45 -9.51
C THR A 165 -23.96 4.41 -9.06
N SER A 166 -24.61 5.56 -8.80
CA SER A 166 -25.97 5.58 -8.26
C SER A 166 -27.06 5.26 -9.28
N GLU A 167 -26.78 5.45 -10.58
CA GLU A 167 -27.73 5.19 -11.67
C GLU A 167 -27.29 3.95 -12.49
N PRO A 168 -28.17 2.96 -12.73
CA PRO A 168 -27.82 1.76 -13.50
C PRO A 168 -27.23 2.06 -14.89
N ARG A 169 -27.74 3.08 -15.58
CA ARG A 169 -27.23 3.53 -16.89
C ARG A 169 -25.74 3.88 -16.84
N ASP A 170 -25.32 4.59 -15.81
CA ASP A 170 -23.95 5.06 -15.67
C ASP A 170 -22.99 3.89 -15.42
N ILE A 171 -23.45 2.83 -14.74
CA ILE A 171 -22.70 1.57 -14.59
C ILE A 171 -22.46 0.90 -15.94
N PHE A 172 -23.47 0.84 -16.83
CA PHE A 172 -23.33 0.26 -18.16
C PHE A 172 -22.38 1.09 -19.05
N ILE A 173 -22.50 2.42 -19.02
CA ILE A 173 -21.58 3.30 -19.76
C ILE A 173 -20.16 3.15 -19.21
N ALA A 174 -19.98 3.12 -17.89
CA ALA A 174 -18.69 2.91 -17.26
C ALA A 174 -18.07 1.57 -17.68
N ALA A 175 -18.86 0.49 -17.70
CA ALA A 175 -18.39 -0.82 -18.15
C ALA A 175 -18.00 -0.83 -19.65
N GLN A 176 -18.73 -0.09 -20.49
CA GLN A 176 -18.44 0.04 -21.92
C GLN A 176 -17.18 0.87 -22.20
N VAL A 177 -16.96 1.94 -21.44
CA VAL A 177 -15.87 2.89 -21.67
C VAL A 177 -14.59 2.48 -20.94
N PHE A 178 -14.70 2.04 -19.68
CA PHE A 178 -13.57 1.75 -18.79
C PHE A 178 -13.29 0.25 -18.65
N GLY A 179 -14.17 -0.62 -19.15
CA GLY A 179 -14.03 -2.07 -19.06
C GLY A 179 -14.45 -2.63 -17.70
N LYS A 180 -13.97 -3.84 -17.38
CA LYS A 180 -14.36 -4.57 -16.17
C LYS A 180 -13.67 -4.06 -14.89
N ASP A 181 -12.52 -3.40 -15.02
CA ASP A 181 -11.77 -2.88 -13.88
C ASP A 181 -11.92 -1.36 -13.76
N ILE A 182 -13.13 -0.95 -13.35
CA ILE A 182 -13.54 0.44 -13.16
C ILE A 182 -12.82 1.07 -11.95
N ASN A 183 -12.01 0.30 -11.21
CA ASN A 183 -11.39 0.75 -9.97
C ASN A 183 -9.93 1.23 -10.15
N ASP A 184 -9.21 0.81 -11.20
CA ASP A 184 -7.88 1.37 -11.51
C ASP A 184 -7.96 2.60 -12.42
N MET A 185 -8.43 3.71 -11.84
CA MET A 185 -8.66 4.96 -12.58
C MET A 185 -7.36 5.65 -13.03
N THR A 186 -6.20 5.24 -12.54
CA THR A 186 -4.94 5.97 -12.78
C THR A 186 -4.30 5.63 -14.12
N LYS A 187 -4.56 4.44 -14.65
CA LYS A 187 -3.95 3.90 -15.87
C LYS A 187 -4.84 4.09 -17.11
N PHE A 188 -6.08 4.55 -16.93
CA PHE A 188 -7.00 4.74 -18.04
C PHE A 188 -6.58 5.90 -18.96
N ASP A 189 -6.59 5.62 -20.26
CA ASP A 189 -6.29 6.59 -21.31
C ASP A 189 -7.56 7.24 -21.84
N PHE A 190 -7.87 8.43 -21.33
CA PHE A 190 -9.05 9.20 -21.73
C PHE A 190 -9.05 9.65 -23.19
N THR A 191 -7.93 9.51 -23.92
CA THR A 191 -7.91 9.79 -25.36
C THR A 191 -8.61 8.70 -26.18
N LYS A 192 -8.78 7.50 -25.60
CA LYS A 192 -9.43 6.34 -26.24
C LYS A 192 -10.94 6.26 -26.02
N VAL A 193 -11.53 7.23 -25.31
CA VAL A 193 -12.97 7.27 -25.08
C VAL A 193 -13.70 7.53 -26.41
N PRO A 194 -14.68 6.69 -26.81
CA PRO A 194 -15.47 6.93 -28.02
C PRO A 194 -16.22 8.27 -27.94
N GLU A 195 -16.35 8.96 -29.08
CA GLU A 195 -16.86 10.33 -29.13
C GLU A 195 -18.27 10.47 -28.52
N GLU A 196 -19.12 9.47 -28.73
CA GLU A 196 -20.48 9.41 -28.22
C GLU A 196 -20.56 9.41 -26.68
N TYR A 197 -19.50 8.99 -25.99
CA TYR A 197 -19.47 8.94 -24.53
C TYR A 197 -18.68 10.09 -23.87
N LYS A 198 -17.94 10.92 -24.64
CA LYS A 198 -17.05 11.95 -24.07
C LYS A 198 -17.77 12.98 -23.20
N ASN A 199 -19.04 13.26 -23.51
CA ASN A 199 -19.86 14.22 -22.78
C ASN A 199 -20.78 13.58 -21.73
N GLU A 200 -20.71 12.26 -21.55
CA GLU A 200 -21.49 11.57 -20.53
C GLU A 200 -21.02 11.98 -19.13
N LYS A 201 -21.98 12.25 -18.23
CA LYS A 201 -21.70 12.73 -16.88
C LYS A 201 -20.74 11.80 -16.13
N VAL A 202 -20.98 10.50 -16.24
CA VAL A 202 -20.14 9.43 -15.68
C VAL A 202 -18.69 9.52 -16.17
N VAL A 203 -18.47 9.80 -17.46
CA VAL A 203 -17.13 9.88 -18.05
C VAL A 203 -16.39 11.13 -17.59
N ILE A 204 -17.07 12.28 -17.57
CA ILE A 204 -16.51 13.54 -17.07
C ILE A 204 -16.14 13.41 -15.59
N ALA A 205 -17.02 12.80 -14.78
CA ALA A 205 -16.78 12.58 -13.35
C ALA A 205 -15.61 11.63 -13.12
N TYR A 206 -15.52 10.52 -13.86
CA TYR A 206 -14.42 9.57 -13.79
C TYR A 206 -13.08 10.22 -14.17
N LYS A 207 -13.05 11.04 -15.23
CA LYS A 207 -11.87 11.82 -15.61
C LYS A 207 -11.41 12.77 -14.50
N LYS A 208 -12.33 13.57 -13.96
CA LYS A 208 -12.03 14.48 -12.86
C LYS A 208 -11.47 13.76 -11.64
N MET A 209 -11.97 12.56 -11.35
CA MET A 209 -11.47 11.74 -10.25
C MET A 209 -10.07 11.19 -10.52
N SER A 210 -9.84 10.64 -11.72
CA SER A 210 -8.51 10.19 -12.15
C SER A 210 -7.47 11.31 -12.03
N ASP A 211 -7.80 12.52 -12.50
CA ASP A 211 -6.91 13.69 -12.42
C ASP A 211 -6.62 14.08 -10.96
N LYS A 212 -7.62 14.06 -10.08
CA LYS A 212 -7.44 14.30 -8.64
C LYS A 212 -6.52 13.26 -7.99
N ILE A 213 -6.72 11.97 -8.29
CA ILE A 213 -5.88 10.89 -7.75
C ILE A 213 -4.44 11.05 -8.24
N LYS A 214 -4.23 11.32 -9.54
CA LYS A 214 -2.90 11.59 -10.12
C LYS A 214 -2.24 12.80 -9.44
N GLN A 215 -2.99 13.87 -9.21
CA GLN A 215 -2.50 15.03 -8.47
C GLN A 215 -2.09 14.64 -7.04
N LYS A 216 -2.88 13.82 -6.34
CA LYS A 216 -2.56 13.35 -4.98
C LYS A 216 -1.29 12.51 -4.94
N TYR A 217 -1.10 11.61 -5.90
CA TYR A 217 0.16 10.88 -6.02
C TYR A 217 1.33 11.84 -6.32
N LYS A 218 1.14 12.84 -7.17
CA LYS A 218 2.20 13.85 -7.41
C LYS A 218 2.56 14.61 -6.13
N GLU A 219 1.56 15.12 -5.40
CA GLU A 219 1.74 15.83 -4.12
C GLU A 219 2.43 14.94 -3.08
N PHE A 220 2.02 13.67 -3.01
CA PHE A 220 2.64 12.67 -2.15
C PHE A 220 4.11 12.47 -2.53
N GLY A 221 4.41 12.26 -3.82
CA GLY A 221 5.77 12.09 -4.30
C GLY A 221 6.66 13.30 -4.02
N ASP A 222 6.15 14.51 -4.25
CA ASP A 222 6.89 15.76 -4.00
C ASP A 222 7.25 15.93 -2.51
N LYS A 223 6.37 15.45 -1.62
CA LYS A 223 6.50 15.58 -0.16
C LYS A 223 7.30 14.44 0.48
N TYR A 224 7.08 13.21 0.09
CA TYR A 224 7.54 12.01 0.82
C TYR A 224 8.60 11.19 0.10
N VAL A 225 8.76 11.36 -1.22
CA VAL A 225 9.61 10.49 -2.04
C VAL A 225 10.88 11.22 -2.45
N ASP A 226 12.00 10.54 -2.33
CA ASP A 226 13.30 11.02 -2.78
C ASP A 226 13.49 10.63 -4.26
N ARG A 227 13.07 11.53 -5.16
CA ARG A 227 13.07 11.28 -6.61
C ARG A 227 14.47 11.03 -7.19
N GLU A 228 15.52 11.51 -6.55
CA GLU A 228 16.91 11.31 -7.01
C GLU A 228 17.38 9.86 -6.86
N LYS A 229 16.74 9.12 -5.95
CA LYS A 229 17.03 7.70 -5.69
C LYS A 229 16.13 6.73 -6.44
N ILE A 230 15.28 7.22 -7.35
CA ILE A 230 14.46 6.34 -8.21
C ILE A 230 15.34 5.88 -9.37
N PRO A 231 15.61 4.57 -9.52
CA PRO A 231 16.41 4.08 -10.64
C PRO A 231 15.66 4.34 -11.95
N VAL A 232 16.33 5.01 -12.89
CA VAL A 232 15.83 5.24 -14.24
C VAL A 232 15.78 3.88 -14.94
N LYS A 233 14.59 3.47 -15.40
CA LYS A 233 14.39 2.29 -16.23
C LYS A 233 14.73 2.58 -17.68
#